data_AF-A0A3E4MCW0-F1
#
_entry.id   AF-A0A3E4MCW0-F1
#
_cell.length_a   1.000
_cell.length_b   1.000
_cell.length_c   1.000
_cell.angle_alpha   90.00
_cell.angle_beta   90.00
_cell.angle_gamma   90.00
#
_symmetry.space_group_name_H-M   'P 1'
#
loop_
_entity.id
_entity.type
_entity.pdbx_description
1 polymer ?
#
loop_
_entity_poly.entity_id
_entity_poly.type
_entity_poly.pdbx_seq_one_letter_code
_entity_poly.pdbx_strand_id
1 'polypeptide(L)'
;MNPDVQRERQSFTSYEYKEINVKEEQASFYLDCYENFGWKQDGNFPPQNKGDSVVLKLKRNRKIVNKVELTRLQRHFEADIQDIVSLENSKTSLATILALVIGILGTGFMAGSVFAVTAEPPIIWLCILLAIPAFAGWILPYFVYKKVKEEKTKKITPYIEEKYDEIYEICEKGHSLL
;
A
#
# COMPACT_ATOMS: atom_id res chain seq x y z
N MET A 1 53.74 16.91 31.33
CA MET A 1 52.44 16.20 31.20
C MET A 1 51.82 16.69 29.90
N ASN A 2 51.72 15.80 28.92
CA ASN A 2 51.52 16.16 27.50
C ASN A 2 50.06 16.56 27.20
N PRO A 3 49.78 17.70 26.55
CA PRO A 3 48.42 18.14 26.22
C PRO A 3 47.75 17.38 25.04
N ASP A 4 48.37 16.32 24.51
CA ASP A 4 47.90 15.60 23.30
C ASP A 4 46.78 14.57 23.53
N VAL A 5 46.17 14.49 24.72
CA VAL A 5 45.19 13.43 25.05
C VAL A 5 43.72 13.90 25.02
N GLN A 6 43.41 15.15 24.68
CA GLN A 6 42.03 15.69 24.69
C GLN A 6 41.47 16.15 23.33
N ARG A 7 42.01 15.66 22.22
CA ARG A 7 41.33 15.73 20.91
C ARG A 7 41.05 14.32 20.41
N GLU A 8 40.15 13.60 21.08
CA GLU A 8 39.30 12.69 20.33
C GLU A 8 38.58 13.54 19.29
N ARG A 9 39.04 13.43 18.04
CA ARG A 9 38.46 14.10 16.89
C ARG A 9 36.97 13.79 16.89
N GLN A 10 36.14 14.76 17.25
CA GLN A 10 34.77 14.82 16.73
C GLN A 10 34.93 14.97 15.21
N SER A 11 35.11 13.85 14.52
CA SER A 11 35.21 13.83 13.07
C SER A 11 33.90 14.40 12.55
N PHE A 12 33.99 15.54 11.88
CA PHE A 12 32.83 16.17 11.26
C PHE A 12 32.10 15.13 10.40
N THR A 13 30.88 14.79 10.84
CA THR A 13 30.01 13.82 10.18
C THR A 13 28.90 14.61 9.51
N SER A 14 28.89 14.62 8.18
CA SER A 14 27.81 15.19 7.40
C SER A 14 26.73 14.15 7.16
N TYR A 15 25.48 14.57 7.20
CA TYR A 15 24.32 13.69 7.05
C TYR A 15 23.57 13.97 5.75
N GLU A 16 23.00 12.90 5.19
CA GLU A 16 21.92 12.94 4.22
C GLU A 16 20.59 12.81 4.97
N TYR A 17 19.55 13.42 4.44
CA TYR A 17 18.22 13.39 5.03
C TYR A 17 17.23 12.87 4.02
N LYS A 18 16.22 12.14 4.50
CA LYS A 18 15.13 11.62 3.71
C LYS A 18 13.85 11.67 4.52
N GLU A 19 12.76 11.99 3.85
CA GLU A 19 11.42 11.96 4.41
C GLU A 19 10.59 10.95 3.61
N ILE A 20 9.87 10.09 4.32
CA ILE A 20 8.94 9.12 3.72
C ILE A 20 7.60 9.22 4.45
N ASN A 21 6.52 8.99 3.71
CA ASN A 21 5.18 8.89 4.27
C ASN A 21 4.69 7.46 4.08
N VAL A 22 4.43 6.77 5.18
CA VAL A 22 4.05 5.35 5.20
C VAL A 22 2.82 5.17 6.06
N LYS A 23 2.07 4.07 5.88
CA LYS A 23 0.99 3.74 6.80
C LYS A 23 1.54 3.45 8.19
N GLU A 24 0.81 3.82 9.23
CA GLU A 24 1.23 3.60 10.62
C GLU A 24 1.53 2.13 10.89
N GLU A 25 0.69 1.21 10.37
CA GLU A 25 0.86 -0.24 10.51
C GLU A 25 2.16 -0.79 9.88
N GLN A 26 2.74 -0.08 8.91
CA GLN A 26 3.95 -0.50 8.20
C GLN A 26 5.20 0.24 8.69
N ALA A 27 5.04 1.25 9.55
CA ALA A 27 6.12 2.17 9.92
C ALA A 27 7.35 1.45 10.48
N SER A 28 7.16 0.50 11.39
CA SER A 28 8.24 -0.30 11.97
C SER A 28 9.00 -1.09 10.90
N PHE A 29 8.27 -1.77 10.01
CA PHE A 29 8.88 -2.54 8.93
C PHE A 29 9.74 -1.67 8.00
N TYR A 30 9.26 -0.48 7.64
CA TYR A 30 10.05 0.45 6.83
C TYR A 30 11.30 0.95 7.57
N LEU A 31 11.20 1.23 8.87
CA LEU A 31 12.35 1.64 9.68
C LEU A 31 13.42 0.56 9.70
N ASP A 32 13.03 -0.69 9.97
CA ASP A 32 13.95 -1.84 10.02
C ASP A 32 14.65 -2.05 8.66
N CYS A 33 13.90 -1.99 7.56
CA CYS A 33 14.46 -2.14 6.22
C CYS A 33 15.41 -0.98 5.87
N TYR A 34 15.03 0.26 6.17
CA TYR A 34 15.85 1.43 5.87
C TYR A 34 17.15 1.47 6.70
N GLU A 35 17.14 0.91 7.91
CA GLU A 35 18.34 0.77 8.73
C GLU A 35 19.42 -0.08 8.05
N ASN A 36 19.01 -1.13 7.32
CA ASN A 36 19.92 -1.95 6.51
C ASN A 36 20.55 -1.22 5.32
N PHE A 37 20.09 0.01 5.00
CA PHE A 37 20.73 0.89 4.03
C PHE A 37 21.43 2.10 4.69
N GLY A 38 21.61 2.06 6.01
CA GLY A 38 22.35 3.02 6.82
C GLY A 38 21.51 4.21 7.30
N TRP A 39 20.20 4.22 7.02
CA TRP A 39 19.30 5.26 7.49
C TRP A 39 18.93 5.02 8.95
N LYS A 40 18.86 6.08 9.73
CA LYS A 40 18.38 6.03 11.11
C LYS A 40 17.31 7.08 11.29
N GLN A 41 16.35 6.80 12.15
CA GLN A 41 15.36 7.79 12.52
C GLN A 41 16.04 9.04 13.09
N ASP A 42 15.63 10.22 12.61
CA ASP A 42 16.15 11.45 13.16
C ASP A 42 15.48 11.75 14.50
N GLY A 43 16.20 11.51 15.60
CA GLY A 43 15.69 11.77 16.95
C GLY A 43 15.29 13.22 17.22
N ASN A 44 15.71 14.19 16.40
CA ASN A 44 15.24 15.57 16.49
C ASN A 44 13.81 15.76 15.98
N PHE A 45 13.31 14.82 15.18
CA PHE A 45 12.00 14.85 14.56
C PHE A 45 11.28 13.53 14.84
N PRO A 46 10.55 13.43 15.97
CA PRO A 46 9.74 12.25 16.23
C PRO A 46 8.69 12.07 15.11
N PRO A 47 8.21 10.83 14.89
CA PRO A 47 7.25 10.53 13.84
C PRO A 47 6.00 11.39 14.02
N GLN A 48 5.53 12.00 12.93
CA GLN A 48 4.33 12.81 12.96
C GLN A 48 3.17 12.04 12.36
N ASN A 49 2.22 11.65 13.20
CA ASN A 49 1.01 10.99 12.76
C ASN A 49 0.09 11.99 12.03
N LYS A 50 -0.35 11.60 10.83
CA LYS A 50 -1.33 12.29 9.99
C LYS A 50 -2.45 11.30 9.64
N GLY A 51 -3.37 11.11 10.57
CA GLY A 51 -4.47 10.14 10.39
C GLY A 51 -3.91 8.71 10.35
N ASP A 52 -4.12 8.01 9.24
CA ASP A 52 -3.67 6.62 9.01
C ASP A 52 -2.20 6.51 8.54
N SER A 53 -1.55 7.65 8.31
CA SER A 53 -0.17 7.69 7.83
C SER A 53 0.76 8.40 8.81
N VAL A 54 2.04 8.04 8.77
CA VAL A 54 3.08 8.63 9.59
C VAL A 54 4.21 9.11 8.70
N VAL A 55 4.68 10.33 8.99
CA VAL A 55 5.85 10.90 8.33
C VAL A 55 7.09 10.50 9.12
N LEU A 56 7.97 9.73 8.49
CA LEU A 56 9.26 9.32 9.05
C LEU A 56 10.37 10.18 8.44
N LYS A 57 11.14 10.82 9.32
CA LYS A 57 12.36 11.54 8.94
C LYS A 57 13.58 10.71 9.29
N LEU A 58 14.39 10.45 8.28
CA LEU A 58 15.56 9.59 8.35
C LEU A 58 16.81 10.41 8.07
N LYS A 59 17.90 10.07 8.74
CA LYS A 59 19.24 10.61 8.48
C LYS A 59 20.25 9.49 8.31
N ARG A 60 21.23 9.70 7.43
CA ARG A 60 22.29 8.72 7.13
C ARG A 60 23.64 9.42 6.98
N ASN A 61 24.74 8.78 7.36
CA ASN A 61 26.07 9.33 7.15
C ASN A 61 26.35 9.51 5.64
N ARG A 62 26.87 10.67 5.23
CA ARG A 62 27.20 10.95 3.83
C ARG A 62 28.46 10.20 3.35
N LYS A 63 29.35 9.82 4.26
CA LYS A 63 30.61 9.10 3.97
C LYS A 63 30.45 7.59 4.11
N ILE A 64 29.59 6.99 3.30
CA ILE A 64 29.47 5.52 3.21
C ILE A 64 30.35 5.00 2.08
N VAL A 65 31.11 3.94 2.35
CA VAL A 65 32.07 3.35 1.40
C VAL A 65 31.33 2.80 0.18
N ASN A 66 30.35 1.90 0.37
CA ASN A 66 29.63 1.22 -0.70
C ASN A 66 28.35 1.95 -1.16
N LYS A 67 28.36 3.29 -1.13
CA LYS A 67 27.14 4.11 -1.31
C LYS A 67 26.37 3.85 -2.61
N VAL A 68 27.08 3.65 -3.72
CA VAL A 68 26.45 3.43 -5.04
C VAL A 68 25.64 2.13 -5.03
N GLU A 69 26.23 1.05 -4.50
CA GLU A 69 25.56 -0.24 -4.44
C GLU A 69 24.43 -0.27 -3.42
N LEU A 70 24.60 0.35 -2.24
CA LEU A 70 23.51 0.54 -1.27
C LEU A 70 22.33 1.30 -1.87
N THR A 71 22.60 2.33 -2.68
CA THR A 71 21.54 3.07 -3.37
C THR A 71 20.83 2.21 -4.41
N ARG A 72 21.55 1.30 -5.09
CA ARG A 72 20.96 0.33 -6.00
C ARG A 72 20.03 -0.65 -5.27
N LEU A 73 20.50 -1.24 -4.17
CA LEU A 73 19.69 -2.14 -3.34
C LEU A 73 18.48 -1.44 -2.73
N GLN A 74 18.65 -0.22 -2.23
CA GLN A 74 17.55 0.59 -1.70
C GLN A 74 16.47 0.84 -2.77
N ARG A 75 16.87 1.15 -4.02
CA ARG A 75 15.91 1.32 -5.13
C ARG A 75 15.19 0.02 -5.48
N HIS A 76 15.88 -1.12 -5.36
CA HIS A 76 15.28 -2.43 -5.59
C HIS A 76 14.21 -2.72 -4.53
N PHE A 77 14.55 -2.56 -3.25
CA PHE A 77 13.61 -2.62 -2.14
C PHE A 77 12.39 -1.70 -2.35
N GLU A 78 12.62 -0.45 -2.75
CA GLU A 78 11.53 0.51 -3.00
C GLU A 78 10.62 0.08 -4.15
N ALA A 79 11.16 -0.60 -5.17
CA ALA A 79 10.38 -1.18 -6.26
C ALA A 79 9.56 -2.38 -5.78
N ASP A 80 10.16 -3.31 -5.04
CA ASP A 80 9.45 -4.49 -4.51
C ASP A 80 8.31 -4.11 -3.57
N ILE A 81 8.49 -3.03 -2.80
CA ILE A 81 7.43 -2.46 -1.96
C ILE A 81 6.27 -1.90 -2.80
N GLN A 82 6.57 -1.21 -3.90
CA GLN A 82 5.53 -0.74 -4.81
C GLN A 82 4.78 -1.91 -5.45
N ASP A 83 5.47 -3.00 -5.77
CA ASP A 83 4.87 -4.22 -6.27
C ASP A 83 3.94 -4.83 -5.22
N ILE A 84 4.36 -4.95 -3.94
CA ILE A 84 3.49 -5.41 -2.84
C ILE A 84 2.23 -4.55 -2.73
N VAL A 85 2.36 -3.23 -2.76
CA VAL A 85 1.20 -2.32 -2.71
C VAL A 85 0.27 -2.54 -3.91
N SER A 86 0.82 -2.75 -5.11
CA SER A 86 0.03 -3.04 -6.31
C SER A 86 -0.71 -4.37 -6.20
N LEU A 87 -0.06 -5.41 -5.65
CA LEU A 87 -0.62 -6.73 -5.43
C LEU A 87 -1.73 -6.67 -4.38
N GLU A 88 -1.53 -5.98 -3.26
CA GLU A 88 -2.56 -5.75 -2.24
C GLU A 88 -3.80 -5.08 -2.82
N ASN A 89 -3.62 -4.02 -3.62
CA ASN A 89 -4.73 -3.34 -4.28
C ASN A 89 -5.48 -4.28 -5.24
N SER A 90 -4.75 -5.11 -5.98
CA SER A 90 -5.33 -6.06 -6.93
C SER A 90 -6.22 -7.13 -6.29
N LYS A 91 -6.06 -7.42 -4.98
CA LYS A 91 -6.96 -8.31 -4.22
C LYS A 91 -8.41 -7.82 -4.22
N THR A 92 -8.61 -6.50 -4.28
CA THR A 92 -9.94 -5.89 -4.19
C THR A 92 -10.44 -5.32 -5.52
N SER A 93 -9.56 -4.93 -6.45
CA SER A 93 -9.96 -4.24 -7.68
C SER A 93 -11.01 -5.02 -8.48
N LEU A 94 -10.80 -6.32 -8.72
CA LEU A 94 -11.74 -7.13 -9.49
C LEU A 94 -13.08 -7.29 -8.77
N ALA A 95 -13.04 -7.54 -7.46
CA ALA A 95 -14.23 -7.65 -6.62
C ALA A 95 -15.06 -6.35 -6.66
N THR A 96 -14.40 -5.19 -6.57
CA THR A 96 -15.04 -3.87 -6.67
C THR A 96 -15.66 -3.65 -8.04
N ILE A 97 -14.94 -3.94 -9.13
CA ILE A 97 -15.45 -3.77 -10.50
C ILE A 97 -16.73 -4.60 -10.70
N LEU A 98 -16.72 -5.88 -10.33
CA LEU A 98 -17.88 -6.74 -10.47
C LEU A 98 -19.06 -6.26 -9.62
N ALA A 99 -18.81 -5.87 -8.37
CA ALA A 99 -19.86 -5.34 -7.49
C ALA A 99 -20.50 -4.06 -8.05
N LEU A 100 -19.70 -3.14 -8.58
CA LEU A 100 -20.18 -1.90 -9.20
C LEU A 100 -20.99 -2.17 -10.46
N VAL A 101 -20.52 -3.06 -11.35
CA VAL A 101 -21.26 -3.42 -12.58
C VAL A 101 -22.63 -4.00 -12.24
N ILE A 102 -22.70 -4.93 -11.28
CA ILE A 102 -23.97 -5.54 -10.85
C ILE A 102 -24.90 -4.46 -10.26
N GLY A 103 -24.38 -3.57 -9.42
CA GLY A 103 -25.15 -2.47 -8.83
C GLY A 103 -25.69 -1.50 -9.88
N ILE A 104 -24.88 -1.12 -10.88
CA ILE A 104 -25.29 -0.23 -11.98
C ILE A 104 -26.38 -0.89 -12.83
N LEU A 105 -26.25 -2.18 -13.13
CA LEU A 105 -27.29 -2.92 -13.85
C LEU A 105 -28.61 -2.95 -13.05
N GLY A 106 -28.54 -3.20 -11.73
CA GLY A 106 -29.70 -3.11 -10.85
C GLY A 106 -30.39 -1.74 -10.87
N THR A 107 -29.59 -0.67 -10.84
CA THR A 107 -30.10 0.71 -10.98
C THR A 107 -30.75 0.95 -12.34
N GLY A 108 -30.20 0.39 -13.43
CA GLY A 108 -30.82 0.45 -14.76
C GLY A 108 -32.20 -0.23 -14.79
N PHE A 109 -32.33 -1.40 -14.16
CA PHE A 109 -33.62 -2.08 -14.01
C PHE A 109 -34.62 -1.26 -13.17
N MET A 110 -34.16 -0.62 -12.08
CA MET A 110 -35.01 0.26 -11.27
C MET A 110 -35.49 1.48 -12.07
N ALA A 111 -34.61 2.12 -12.83
CA ALA A 111 -35.00 3.24 -13.69
C ALA A 111 -36.06 2.78 -14.72
N GLY A 112 -35.87 1.61 -15.33
CA GLY A 112 -36.84 1.01 -16.24
C GLY A 112 -38.20 0.73 -15.57
N SER A 113 -38.22 0.26 -14.32
CA SER A 113 -39.48 0.02 -13.61
C SER A 113 -40.24 1.31 -13.32
N VAL A 114 -39.53 2.38 -12.94
CA VAL A 114 -40.12 3.71 -12.72
C VAL A 114 -40.69 4.25 -14.04
N PHE A 115 -39.94 4.19 -15.14
CA PHE A 115 -40.46 4.62 -16.44
C PHE A 115 -41.69 3.82 -16.90
N ALA A 116 -41.73 2.52 -16.63
CA ALA A 116 -42.85 1.67 -16.99
C ALA A 116 -44.16 2.06 -16.27
N VAL A 117 -44.09 2.50 -15.01
CA VAL A 117 -45.29 2.94 -14.26
C VAL A 117 -45.68 4.39 -14.57
N THR A 118 -44.73 5.24 -14.97
CA THR A 118 -45.01 6.64 -15.34
C THR A 118 -45.37 6.82 -16.83
N ALA A 119 -45.30 5.77 -17.65
CA ALA A 119 -45.71 5.83 -19.06
C ALA A 119 -47.23 6.06 -19.20
N GLU A 120 -47.65 6.62 -20.34
CA GLU A 120 -49.08 6.79 -20.68
C GLU A 120 -49.40 5.97 -21.95
N PRO A 121 -50.21 4.88 -21.85
CA PRO A 121 -50.79 4.32 -20.64
C PRO A 121 -49.77 3.55 -19.76
N PRO A 122 -49.98 3.48 -18.43
CA PRO A 122 -49.05 2.80 -17.52
C PRO A 122 -48.90 1.29 -17.81
N ILE A 123 -47.65 0.80 -17.77
CA ILE A 123 -47.31 -0.60 -18.03
C ILE A 123 -46.91 -1.30 -16.72
N ILE A 124 -47.91 -1.58 -15.88
CA ILE A 124 -47.71 -2.10 -14.51
C ILE A 124 -46.98 -3.44 -14.48
N TRP A 125 -47.30 -4.35 -15.40
CA TRP A 125 -46.68 -5.68 -15.44
C TRP A 125 -45.17 -5.61 -15.69
N LEU A 126 -44.73 -4.66 -16.53
CA LEU A 126 -43.33 -4.45 -16.85
C LEU A 126 -42.57 -3.87 -15.65
N CYS A 127 -43.21 -2.97 -14.89
CA CYS A 127 -42.64 -2.45 -13.64
C CYS A 127 -42.33 -3.58 -12.65
N ILE A 128 -43.27 -4.51 -12.44
CA ILE A 128 -43.07 -5.66 -11.55
C ILE A 128 -41.94 -6.57 -12.05
N LEU A 129 -41.93 -6.85 -13.36
CA LEU A 129 -40.91 -7.70 -13.98
C LEU A 129 -39.49 -7.11 -13.83
N LEU A 130 -39.34 -5.78 -13.94
CA LEU A 130 -38.04 -5.10 -13.81
C LEU A 130 -37.64 -4.85 -12.33
N ALA A 131 -38.59 -4.75 -11.41
CA ALA A 131 -38.29 -4.55 -9.99
C ALA A 131 -37.53 -5.74 -9.38
N ILE A 132 -37.86 -6.98 -9.77
CA ILE A 132 -37.19 -8.20 -9.27
C ILE A 132 -35.68 -8.19 -9.53
N PRO A 133 -35.18 -8.01 -10.77
CA PRO A 133 -33.75 -7.93 -11.04
C PRO A 133 -33.12 -6.65 -10.48
N ALA A 134 -33.86 -5.55 -10.31
CA ALA A 134 -33.35 -4.35 -9.66
C ALA A 134 -32.94 -4.60 -8.20
N PHE A 135 -33.84 -5.18 -7.40
CA PHE A 135 -33.52 -5.52 -6.01
C PHE A 135 -32.43 -6.58 -5.91
N ALA A 136 -32.44 -7.58 -6.79
CA ALA A 136 -31.36 -8.56 -6.88
C ALA A 136 -30.01 -7.88 -7.16
N GLY A 137 -29.97 -6.92 -8.08
CA GLY A 137 -28.78 -6.14 -8.43
C GLY A 137 -28.21 -5.29 -7.29
N TRP A 138 -28.99 -4.98 -6.25
CA TRP A 138 -28.48 -4.30 -5.05
C TRP A 138 -28.05 -5.24 -3.92
N ILE A 139 -28.63 -6.44 -3.84
CA ILE A 139 -28.28 -7.44 -2.82
C ILE A 139 -27.05 -8.27 -3.23
N LEU A 140 -26.97 -8.67 -4.51
CA LEU A 140 -25.91 -9.53 -5.04
C LEU A 140 -24.48 -8.96 -4.95
N PRO A 141 -24.23 -7.64 -5.13
CA PRO A 141 -22.87 -7.07 -5.08
C PRO A 141 -22.09 -7.44 -3.82
N TYR A 142 -22.75 -7.49 -2.66
CA TYR A 142 -22.09 -7.85 -1.40
C TYR A 142 -21.51 -9.27 -1.42
N PHE A 143 -22.31 -10.24 -1.87
CA PHE A 143 -21.89 -11.64 -1.92
C PHE A 143 -20.81 -11.88 -2.98
N VAL A 144 -20.95 -11.23 -4.14
CA VAL A 144 -19.96 -11.31 -5.23
C VAL A 144 -18.63 -10.70 -4.79
N TYR A 145 -18.67 -9.51 -4.19
CA TYR A 145 -17.48 -8.86 -3.66
C TYR A 145 -16.73 -9.75 -2.68
N LYS A 146 -17.44 -10.32 -1.69
CA LYS A 146 -16.84 -11.15 -0.65
C LYS A 146 -16.15 -12.39 -1.24
N LYS A 147 -16.86 -13.17 -2.08
CA LYS A 147 -16.30 -14.39 -2.69
C LYS A 147 -15.09 -14.11 -3.56
N VAL A 148 -15.21 -13.12 -4.44
CA VAL A 148 -14.14 -12.78 -5.38
C VAL A 148 -12.91 -12.23 -4.64
N LYS A 149 -13.11 -11.39 -3.62
CA LYS A 149 -12.02 -10.90 -2.78
C LYS A 149 -11.31 -12.07 -2.08
N GLU A 150 -12.05 -13.00 -1.48
CA GLU A 150 -11.46 -14.16 -0.80
C GLU A 150 -10.63 -15.03 -1.76
N GLU A 151 -11.14 -15.32 -2.95
CA GLU A 151 -10.41 -16.09 -3.98
C GLU A 151 -9.14 -15.35 -4.45
N LYS A 152 -9.26 -14.05 -4.72
CA LYS A 152 -8.12 -13.22 -5.13
C LYS A 152 -7.08 -13.12 -4.03
N THR A 153 -7.48 -12.90 -2.78
CA THR A 153 -6.58 -12.87 -1.64
C THR A 153 -5.81 -14.19 -1.52
N LYS A 154 -6.48 -15.35 -1.57
CA LYS A 154 -5.81 -16.66 -1.51
C LYS A 154 -4.77 -16.84 -2.62
N LYS A 155 -5.05 -16.34 -3.82
CA LYS A 155 -4.13 -16.44 -4.95
C LYS A 155 -2.95 -15.47 -4.84
N ILE A 156 -3.17 -14.25 -4.35
CA ILE A 156 -2.18 -13.18 -4.36
C ILE A 156 -1.27 -13.21 -3.13
N THR A 157 -1.79 -13.59 -1.96
CA THR A 157 -1.01 -13.68 -0.71
C THR A 157 0.33 -14.40 -0.85
N PRO A 158 0.45 -15.59 -1.48
CA PRO A 158 1.76 -16.24 -1.61
C PRO A 158 2.78 -15.43 -2.41
N TYR A 159 2.36 -14.68 -3.43
CA TYR A 159 3.26 -13.81 -4.19
C TYR A 159 3.71 -12.59 -3.38
N ILE A 160 2.88 -12.12 -2.45
CA ILE A 160 3.25 -11.05 -1.52
C ILE A 160 4.25 -11.56 -0.49
N GLU A 161 4.04 -12.77 0.03
CA GLU A 161 4.99 -13.44 0.93
C GLU A 161 6.36 -13.62 0.25
N GLU A 162 6.38 -14.10 -1.00
CA GLU A 162 7.61 -14.21 -1.81
C GLU A 162 8.31 -12.84 -1.96
N LYS A 163 7.55 -11.76 -2.18
CA LYS A 163 8.12 -10.41 -2.24
C LYS A 163 8.70 -9.93 -0.91
N TYR A 164 8.11 -10.33 0.22
CA TYR A 164 8.71 -10.04 1.53
C TYR A 164 10.01 -10.81 1.75
N ASP A 165 10.10 -12.06 1.28
CA ASP A 165 11.34 -12.84 1.35
C ASP A 165 12.44 -12.22 0.48
N GLU A 166 12.11 -11.76 -0.74
CA GLU A 166 13.05 -11.01 -1.60
C GLU A 166 13.57 -9.74 -0.90
N ILE A 167 12.69 -8.99 -0.23
CA ILE A 167 13.08 -7.81 0.54
C ILE A 167 14.04 -8.16 1.67
N TYR A 168 13.82 -9.29 2.36
CA TYR A 168 14.71 -9.73 3.43
C TYR A 168 16.13 -9.97 2.90
N GLU A 169 16.29 -10.64 1.75
CA GLU A 169 17.59 -10.84 1.13
C GLU A 169 18.27 -9.52 0.72
N ILE A 170 17.50 -8.56 0.20
CA ILE A 170 18.02 -7.24 -0.18
C ILE A 170 18.50 -6.48 1.06
N CYS A 171 17.75 -6.57 2.15
CA CYS A 171 18.12 -5.99 3.43
C CYS A 171 19.39 -6.62 3.99
N GLU A 172 19.52 -7.96 3.97
CA GLU A 172 20.74 -8.64 4.39
C GLU A 172 21.96 -8.21 3.57
N LYS A 173 21.82 -8.18 2.23
CA LYS A 173 22.86 -7.67 1.32
C LYS A 173 23.21 -6.21 1.63
N GLY A 174 22.20 -5.37 1.90
CA GLY A 174 22.39 -3.98 2.30
C GLY A 174 23.20 -3.86 3.60
N HIS A 175 22.82 -4.62 4.62
CA HIS A 175 23.49 -4.62 5.92
C HIS A 175 24.96 -5.00 5.81
N SER A 176 25.28 -6.01 4.98
CA SER A 176 26.67 -6.46 4.77
C SER A 176 27.60 -5.40 4.12
N LEU A 177 27.02 -4.37 3.50
CA LEU A 177 27.75 -3.31 2.79
C LEU A 177 27.94 -2.03 3.61
N LEU A 178 27.37 -1.94 4.81
CA LEU A 178 27.49 -0.81 5.74
C LEU A 178 28.79 -0.87 6.55
#